data_AF-A0A224YEE2-F1
#
_entry.id   AF-A0A224YEE2-F1
#
_cell.length_a   1.000
_cell.length_b   1.000
_cell.length_c   1.000
_cell.angle_alpha   90.00
_cell.angle_beta   90.00
_cell.angle_gamma   90.00
#
_symmetry.space_group_name_H-M   'P 1'
#
loop_
_entity.id
_entity.type
_entity.pdbx_description
1 polymer ?
#
loop_
_entity_poly.entity_id
_entity_poly.type
_entity_poly.pdbx_seq_one_letter_code
_entity_poly.pdbx_strand_id
1 'polypeptide(L)'
;MILIQILLYMLLQFQQRGCAKLTGKQRVVFPELLESRSADGGKVLRITEDLTLNLEKSSILSKSFLLRTYDDRIMKHTYHDGEILEEDLYHDPKHLASVMVSEYNGIQVEGVLGPTLRIKPIIEQRTVEGRTAHVLYEIADDPNHNIANVGVQWREQANISERNDKAGSANVVARPELLAAVDSTFRSEFKSLLTLLKYIIIIFNSANVRYMTVQNPSVQLKLHALEVFDEYTETMFLYRVDGYLAAYRSLQTFRDYVSQNAHKYGEFDAVYLVTGLNMASYNGYGWNVDIQGIAFVAGACSHQKVGMGEDVVGTFFGVRIMSHEIGHLLGCPHDGDSFGQYSSVYCPWHQGFIMSYKVENSNSMKFSSCCQDNIRRFVESTGRCVLKLGPNGRISKDNYTKVLPGEYITKEKNMQGYISGSEGNVS
;
A
#
# COMPACT_ATOMS: atom_id res chain seq x y z
N MET A 1 28.51 20.83 -28.88
CA MET A 1 27.20 20.13 -28.85
C MET A 1 27.03 19.22 -27.62
N ILE A 2 28.05 18.46 -27.20
CA ILE A 2 27.98 17.58 -26.01
C ILE A 2 27.83 18.37 -24.69
N LEU A 3 28.52 19.53 -24.53
CA LEU A 3 28.38 20.36 -23.32
C LEU A 3 26.98 20.94 -23.14
N ILE A 4 26.26 21.25 -24.22
CA ILE A 4 24.92 21.86 -24.17
C ILE A 4 23.88 20.80 -23.76
N GLN A 5 24.08 19.53 -24.15
CA GLN A 5 23.24 18.42 -23.71
C GLN A 5 23.42 18.10 -22.22
N ILE A 6 24.65 18.21 -21.68
CA ILE A 6 24.91 18.01 -20.25
C ILE A 6 24.30 19.15 -19.42
N LEU A 7 24.38 20.40 -19.90
CA LEU A 7 23.75 21.54 -19.25
C LEU A 7 22.22 21.47 -19.26
N LEU A 8 21.59 21.01 -20.35
CA LEU A 8 20.14 20.76 -20.37
C LEU A 8 19.72 19.64 -19.41
N TYR A 9 20.52 18.58 -19.29
CA TYR A 9 20.27 17.49 -18.34
C TYR A 9 20.37 17.96 -16.88
N MET A 10 21.32 18.86 -16.58
CA MET A 10 21.46 19.50 -15.26
C MET A 10 20.33 20.50 -14.97
N LEU A 11 19.82 21.21 -15.98
CA LEU A 11 18.67 22.12 -15.84
C LEU A 11 17.33 21.39 -15.67
N LEU A 12 17.16 20.20 -16.28
CA LEU A 12 16.00 19.33 -16.10
C LEU A 12 15.93 18.72 -14.68
N GLN A 13 17.06 18.60 -13.98
CA GLN A 13 17.10 18.21 -12.56
C GLN A 13 16.55 19.30 -11.62
N PHE A 14 16.51 20.57 -12.06
CA PHE A 14 16.08 21.70 -11.24
C PHE A 14 14.58 22.05 -11.34
N GLN A 15 13.82 21.43 -12.26
CA GLN A 15 12.37 21.67 -12.39
C GLN A 15 11.46 20.59 -11.77
N GLN A 16 12.01 19.56 -11.12
CA GLN A 16 11.19 18.64 -10.32
C GLN A 16 10.94 19.21 -8.93
N ARG A 17 9.87 19.99 -8.79
CA ARG A 17 9.26 20.22 -7.47
C ARG A 17 8.70 18.88 -6.99
N GLY A 18 9.26 18.36 -5.90
CA GLY A 18 8.68 17.26 -5.13
C GLY A 18 9.04 15.83 -5.53
N CYS A 19 10.13 15.56 -6.27
CA CYS A 19 10.58 14.17 -6.38
C CYS A 19 11.41 13.79 -5.15
N ALA A 20 11.04 12.71 -4.47
CA ALA A 20 11.82 12.14 -3.37
C ALA A 20 13.29 12.02 -3.78
N LYS A 21 14.21 12.50 -2.93
CA LYS A 21 15.65 12.34 -3.16
C LYS A 21 15.95 10.83 -3.08
N LEU A 22 16.11 10.20 -4.24
CA LEU A 22 16.60 8.82 -4.33
C LEU A 22 18.02 8.79 -3.76
N THR A 23 18.17 8.21 -2.57
CA THR A 23 19.41 8.22 -1.79
C THR A 23 20.32 7.03 -2.10
N GLY A 24 19.84 6.03 -2.85
CA GLY A 24 20.56 4.80 -3.19
C GLY A 24 21.11 4.73 -4.62
N LYS A 25 21.81 3.64 -4.93
CA LYS A 25 22.37 3.39 -6.27
C LYS A 25 21.25 3.28 -7.30
N GLN A 26 21.47 3.87 -8.46
CA GLN A 26 20.56 3.76 -9.61
C GLN A 26 21.26 3.07 -10.77
N ARG A 27 20.54 2.20 -11.47
CA ARG A 27 21.03 1.51 -12.65
C ARG A 27 19.92 1.42 -13.68
N VAL A 28 20.26 1.73 -14.94
CA VAL A 28 19.35 1.47 -16.06
C VAL A 28 19.41 -0.02 -16.42
N VAL A 29 18.25 -0.64 -16.56
CA VAL A 29 18.09 -2.06 -16.90
C VAL A 29 17.05 -2.22 -18.00
N PHE A 30 17.05 -3.40 -18.63
CA PHE A 30 16.13 -3.76 -19.70
C PHE A 30 15.51 -5.12 -19.38
N PRO A 31 14.41 -5.15 -18.61
CA PRO A 31 13.74 -6.38 -18.23
C PRO A 31 13.29 -7.19 -19.45
N GLU A 32 13.40 -8.50 -19.34
CA GLU A 32 13.07 -9.45 -20.39
C GLU A 32 12.24 -10.61 -19.82
N LEU A 33 11.13 -10.92 -20.48
CA LEU A 33 10.37 -12.13 -20.19
C LEU A 33 11.07 -13.34 -20.80
N LEU A 34 11.53 -14.25 -19.96
CA LEU A 34 12.11 -15.53 -20.39
C LEU A 34 11.01 -16.55 -20.70
N GLU A 35 9.95 -16.54 -19.88
CA GLU A 35 8.78 -17.41 -20.06
C GLU A 35 7.50 -16.62 -19.77
N SER A 36 6.52 -16.70 -20.67
CA SER A 36 5.25 -15.94 -20.57
C SER A 36 3.98 -16.80 -20.58
N ARG A 37 4.11 -18.13 -20.69
CA ARG A 37 3.00 -19.07 -20.90
C ARG A 37 3.11 -20.32 -20.03
N SER A 38 3.02 -20.15 -18.72
CA SER A 38 2.70 -21.29 -17.84
C SER A 38 1.17 -21.46 -17.74
N ALA A 39 0.72 -22.69 -17.46
CA ALA A 39 -0.71 -23.02 -17.40
C ALA A 39 -1.47 -22.28 -16.27
N ASP A 40 -0.75 -21.80 -15.27
CA ASP A 40 -1.22 -21.03 -14.11
C ASP A 40 -1.06 -19.51 -14.28
N GLY A 41 -0.56 -19.04 -15.42
CA GLY A 41 -0.37 -17.62 -15.71
C GLY A 41 0.89 -17.00 -15.08
N GLY A 42 1.76 -17.81 -14.47
CA GLY A 42 3.08 -17.40 -14.02
C GLY A 42 4.02 -16.94 -15.14
N LYS A 43 5.05 -16.19 -14.75
CA LYS A 43 6.05 -15.62 -15.67
C LYS A 43 7.45 -15.72 -15.08
N VAL A 44 8.46 -15.88 -15.94
CA VAL A 44 9.87 -15.74 -15.53
C VAL A 44 10.41 -14.44 -16.10
N LEU A 45 10.73 -13.48 -15.22
CA LEU A 45 11.15 -12.14 -15.59
C LEU A 45 12.59 -11.90 -15.16
N ARG A 46 13.48 -11.74 -16.14
CA ARG A 46 14.87 -11.36 -15.89
C ARG A 46 15.01 -9.84 -15.84
N ILE A 47 15.46 -9.31 -14.72
CA ILE A 47 15.73 -7.87 -14.53
C ILE A 47 17.20 -7.54 -14.80
N THR A 48 18.11 -8.37 -14.28
CA THR A 48 19.56 -8.30 -14.53
C THR A 48 20.13 -9.72 -14.66
N GLU A 49 21.42 -9.86 -14.94
CA GLU A 49 22.10 -11.18 -14.93
C GLU A 49 21.95 -11.91 -13.59
N ASP A 50 21.94 -11.16 -12.48
CA ASP A 50 21.90 -11.72 -11.12
C ASP A 50 20.49 -11.70 -10.49
N LEU A 51 19.51 -11.08 -11.14
CA LEU A 51 18.15 -10.91 -10.61
C LEU A 51 17.12 -11.39 -11.62
N THR A 52 16.56 -12.56 -11.34
CA THR A 52 15.45 -13.17 -12.07
C THR A 52 14.31 -13.48 -11.11
N LEU A 53 13.11 -13.03 -11.44
CA LEU A 53 11.89 -13.22 -10.65
C LEU A 53 11.07 -14.37 -11.23
N ASN A 54 10.57 -15.23 -10.35
CA ASN A 54 9.56 -16.24 -10.67
C ASN A 54 8.23 -15.68 -10.19
N LEU A 55 7.47 -15.16 -11.14
CA LEU A 55 6.27 -14.37 -10.89
C LEU A 55 5.05 -15.27 -10.84
N GLU A 56 4.33 -15.22 -9.72
CA GLU A 56 3.04 -15.83 -9.50
C GLU A 56 1.93 -14.78 -9.60
N LYS A 57 0.76 -15.20 -10.06
CA LYS A 57 -0.41 -14.32 -10.15
C LYS A 57 -0.89 -13.90 -8.77
N SER A 58 -1.14 -12.59 -8.61
CA SER A 58 -1.71 -12.06 -7.37
C SER A 58 -3.21 -11.86 -7.51
N SER A 59 -3.96 -12.14 -6.44
CA SER A 59 -5.37 -11.79 -6.36
C SER A 59 -5.73 -11.20 -5.00
N ILE A 60 -5.91 -9.88 -4.99
CA ILE A 60 -6.11 -9.09 -3.78
C ILE A 60 -7.35 -8.20 -3.86
N LEU A 61 -7.85 -7.87 -5.05
CA LEU A 61 -9.02 -7.01 -5.19
C LEU A 61 -10.32 -7.81 -5.08
N SER A 62 -11.38 -7.16 -4.60
CA SER A 62 -12.74 -7.68 -4.76
C SER A 62 -13.15 -7.60 -6.23
N LYS A 63 -13.98 -8.56 -6.69
CA LYS A 63 -14.53 -8.52 -8.05
C LYS A 63 -15.26 -7.20 -8.32
N SER A 64 -16.04 -6.72 -7.36
CA SER A 64 -16.69 -5.41 -7.40
C SER A 64 -15.90 -4.41 -6.58
N PHE A 65 -14.85 -3.84 -7.18
CA PHE A 65 -13.98 -2.89 -6.52
C PHE A 65 -14.61 -1.48 -6.48
N LEU A 66 -14.73 -0.89 -5.30
CA LEU A 66 -15.35 0.41 -5.11
C LEU A 66 -14.31 1.53 -5.09
N LEU A 67 -14.41 2.47 -6.02
CA LEU A 67 -13.69 3.74 -5.99
C LEU A 67 -14.62 4.87 -5.52
N ARG A 68 -14.23 5.55 -4.45
CA ARG A 68 -14.88 6.76 -3.94
C ARG A 68 -14.01 7.98 -4.21
N THR A 69 -14.59 8.98 -4.85
CA THR A 69 -13.96 10.28 -5.11
C THR A 69 -14.95 11.40 -4.78
N TYR A 70 -14.48 12.64 -4.77
CA TYR A 70 -15.30 13.80 -4.48
C TYR A 70 -15.26 14.77 -5.65
N ASP A 71 -16.41 15.37 -5.96
CA ASP A 71 -16.58 16.44 -6.93
C ASP A 71 -17.46 17.51 -6.28
N ASP A 72 -16.95 18.72 -6.10
CA ASP A 72 -17.62 19.80 -5.36
C ASP A 72 -18.21 19.36 -3.99
N ARG A 73 -17.43 18.56 -3.23
CA ARG A 73 -17.79 17.95 -1.92
C ARG A 73 -18.89 16.87 -2.01
N ILE A 74 -19.34 16.53 -3.20
CA ILE A 74 -20.27 15.44 -3.44
C ILE A 74 -19.47 14.17 -3.70
N MET A 75 -19.71 13.16 -2.88
CA MET A 75 -19.12 11.85 -3.06
C MET A 75 -19.69 11.15 -4.29
N LYS A 76 -18.79 10.64 -5.13
CA LYS A 76 -19.10 9.77 -6.27
C LYS A 76 -18.65 8.35 -5.98
N HIS A 77 -19.51 7.39 -6.31
CA HIS A 77 -19.21 5.96 -6.25
C HIS A 77 -19.03 5.42 -7.67
N THR A 78 -17.89 4.81 -7.93
CA THR A 78 -17.61 4.10 -9.18
C THR A 78 -17.23 2.66 -8.87
N TYR A 79 -17.79 1.71 -9.61
CA TYR A 79 -17.45 0.29 -9.46
C TYR A 79 -16.65 -0.19 -10.66
N HIS A 80 -15.50 -0.80 -10.35
CA HIS A 80 -14.59 -1.41 -11.32
C HIS A 80 -14.55 -2.91 -11.13
N ASP A 81 -14.24 -3.64 -12.21
CA ASP A 81 -13.96 -5.06 -12.11
C ASP A 81 -12.54 -5.25 -11.57
N GLY A 82 -12.42 -5.77 -10.35
CA GLY A 82 -11.14 -5.98 -9.70
C GLY A 82 -10.23 -6.96 -10.43
N GLU A 83 -10.82 -7.96 -11.12
CA GLU A 83 -10.07 -8.96 -11.90
C GLU A 83 -9.32 -8.31 -13.07
N ILE A 84 -9.89 -7.24 -13.64
CA ILE A 84 -9.24 -6.43 -14.70
C ILE A 84 -8.14 -5.54 -14.09
N LEU A 85 -8.38 -4.96 -12.90
CA LEU A 85 -7.40 -4.09 -12.25
C LEU A 85 -6.12 -4.84 -11.80
N GLU A 86 -6.23 -6.12 -11.44
CA GLU A 86 -5.09 -6.98 -11.09
C GLU A 86 -4.57 -7.86 -12.24
N GLU A 87 -5.05 -7.65 -13.47
CA GLU A 87 -4.69 -8.48 -14.63
C GLU A 87 -3.19 -8.47 -14.96
N ASP A 88 -2.45 -7.46 -14.50
CA ASP A 88 -1.01 -7.30 -14.69
C ASP A 88 -0.23 -7.45 -13.38
N LEU A 89 -0.89 -7.82 -12.27
CA LEU A 89 -0.28 -7.87 -10.93
C LEU A 89 0.32 -9.25 -10.61
N TYR A 90 1.59 -9.25 -10.22
CA TYR A 90 2.35 -10.45 -9.89
C TYR A 90 3.20 -10.26 -8.63
N HIS A 91 3.59 -11.37 -8.02
CA HIS A 91 4.55 -11.38 -6.91
C HIS A 91 5.57 -12.51 -7.04
N ASP A 92 6.71 -12.37 -6.36
CA ASP A 92 7.70 -13.44 -6.19
C ASP A 92 7.92 -13.62 -4.67
N PRO A 93 7.46 -14.74 -4.07
CA PRO A 93 7.59 -14.97 -2.63
C PRO A 93 9.05 -15.06 -2.16
N LYS A 94 9.96 -15.56 -2.99
CA LYS A 94 11.38 -15.74 -2.65
C LYS A 94 12.08 -14.39 -2.52
N HIS A 95 11.79 -13.47 -3.43
CA HIS A 95 12.37 -12.12 -3.43
C HIS A 95 11.52 -11.11 -2.63
N LEU A 96 10.35 -11.51 -2.13
CA LEU A 96 9.35 -10.63 -1.52
C LEU A 96 8.95 -9.47 -2.46
N ALA A 97 8.96 -9.75 -3.76
CA ALA A 97 8.68 -8.78 -4.81
C ALA A 97 7.19 -8.73 -5.13
N SER A 98 6.71 -7.56 -5.55
CA SER A 98 5.36 -7.34 -6.08
C SER A 98 5.44 -6.27 -7.16
N VAL A 99 5.04 -6.64 -8.37
CA VAL A 99 5.19 -5.80 -9.56
C VAL A 99 3.96 -5.86 -10.45
N MET A 100 3.67 -4.75 -11.12
CA MET A 100 2.83 -4.75 -12.31
C MET A 100 3.71 -5.00 -13.53
N VAL A 101 3.33 -5.97 -14.37
CA VAL A 101 4.03 -6.32 -15.61
C VAL A 101 3.07 -6.16 -16.78
N SER A 102 3.30 -5.15 -17.62
CA SER A 102 2.49 -4.89 -18.82
C SER A 102 3.29 -5.16 -20.09
N GLU A 103 2.65 -5.76 -21.09
CA GLU A 103 3.28 -6.15 -22.37
C GLU A 103 2.79 -5.31 -23.57
N TYR A 104 1.84 -4.39 -23.36
CA TYR A 104 1.11 -3.68 -24.42
C TYR A 104 2.00 -2.80 -25.33
N ASN A 105 3.16 -2.36 -24.85
CA ASN A 105 4.05 -1.44 -25.56
C ASN A 105 5.52 -1.71 -25.20
N GLY A 106 5.91 -2.96 -25.34
CA GLY A 106 7.14 -3.50 -24.74
C GLY A 106 6.91 -3.86 -23.28
N ILE A 107 7.87 -4.56 -22.69
CA ILE A 107 7.80 -4.98 -21.29
C ILE A 107 7.90 -3.75 -20.39
N GLN A 108 6.88 -3.48 -19.59
CA GLN A 108 6.87 -2.43 -18.58
C GLN A 108 6.70 -3.07 -17.22
N VAL A 109 7.54 -2.66 -16.27
CA VAL A 109 7.62 -3.29 -14.94
C VAL A 109 7.71 -2.17 -13.94
N GLU A 110 6.77 -2.14 -13.00
CA GLU A 110 6.76 -1.17 -11.93
C GLU A 110 6.45 -1.86 -10.61
N GLY A 111 7.21 -1.53 -9.56
CA GLY A 111 6.90 -1.94 -8.21
C GLY A 111 8.13 -2.25 -7.36
N VAL A 112 7.94 -3.19 -6.44
CA VAL A 112 8.84 -3.50 -5.34
C VAL A 112 9.56 -4.81 -5.63
N LEU A 113 10.89 -4.81 -5.55
CA LEU A 113 11.73 -5.98 -5.84
C LEU A 113 12.37 -6.62 -4.60
N GLY A 114 11.88 -6.25 -3.42
CA GLY A 114 12.36 -6.75 -2.12
C GLY A 114 12.36 -5.65 -1.06
N PRO A 115 13.24 -5.73 -0.04
CA PRO A 115 13.30 -4.74 1.03
C PRO A 115 13.64 -3.33 0.51
N THR A 116 14.77 -3.16 -0.18
CA THR A 116 15.32 -1.85 -0.56
C THR A 116 15.17 -1.52 -2.04
N LEU A 117 15.00 -2.52 -2.89
CA LEU A 117 15.08 -2.37 -4.34
C LEU A 117 13.72 -2.11 -4.98
N ARG A 118 13.67 -1.19 -5.94
CA ARG A 118 12.46 -0.80 -6.69
C ARG A 118 12.77 -0.68 -8.18
N ILE A 119 11.73 -0.79 -8.99
CA ILE A 119 11.83 -0.65 -10.45
C ILE A 119 10.67 0.18 -10.99
N LYS A 120 10.92 1.01 -12.01
CA LYS A 120 9.89 1.70 -12.78
C LYS A 120 10.34 1.94 -14.23
N PRO A 121 9.41 2.02 -15.20
CA PRO A 121 9.75 2.32 -16.59
C PRO A 121 10.22 3.78 -16.76
N ILE A 122 11.10 4.01 -17.73
CA ILE A 122 11.51 5.33 -18.20
C ILE A 122 10.62 5.67 -19.40
N ILE A 123 9.58 6.47 -19.17
CA ILE A 123 8.45 6.69 -20.11
C ILE A 123 8.90 7.39 -21.42
N GLU A 124 10.09 8.00 -21.46
CA GLU A 124 10.54 8.86 -22.58
C GLU A 124 11.66 8.26 -23.46
N GLN A 125 12.16 7.05 -23.16
CA GLN A 125 13.27 6.45 -23.92
C GLN A 125 12.92 5.02 -24.37
N ARG A 126 12.42 4.91 -25.60
CA ARG A 126 12.47 3.64 -26.35
C ARG A 126 13.84 3.54 -27.00
N THR A 127 14.52 2.42 -26.82
CA THR A 127 15.77 2.15 -27.54
C THR A 127 15.49 1.72 -28.98
N VAL A 128 16.52 1.78 -29.83
CA VAL A 128 16.49 1.44 -31.27
C VAL A 128 16.01 0.00 -31.53
N GLU A 129 16.07 -0.88 -30.52
CA GLU A 129 15.61 -2.28 -30.59
C GLU A 129 14.18 -2.51 -30.05
N GLY A 130 13.44 -1.44 -29.72
CA GLY A 130 12.06 -1.55 -29.22
C GLY A 130 11.92 -2.01 -27.77
N ARG A 131 13.03 -2.12 -27.02
CA ARG A 131 13.03 -2.43 -25.58
C ARG A 131 12.78 -1.17 -24.75
N THR A 132 11.91 -1.30 -23.75
CA THR A 132 11.64 -0.26 -22.75
C THR A 132 12.76 -0.26 -21.72
N ALA A 133 13.34 0.91 -21.46
CA ALA A 133 14.32 1.08 -20.39
C ALA A 133 13.62 1.27 -19.04
N HIS A 134 14.22 0.74 -17.98
CA HIS A 134 13.74 0.90 -16.60
C HIS A 134 14.86 1.42 -15.73
N VAL A 135 14.49 2.18 -14.70
CA VAL A 135 15.41 2.51 -13.63
C VAL A 135 15.19 1.53 -12.49
N LEU A 136 16.27 0.84 -12.13
CA LEU A 136 16.41 0.09 -10.90
C LEU A 136 17.03 1.03 -9.87
N TYR A 137 16.40 1.20 -8.72
CA TYR A 137 16.87 2.12 -7.70
C TYR A 137 16.67 1.55 -6.30
N GLU A 138 17.64 1.85 -5.44
CA GLU A 138 17.57 1.55 -4.03
C GLU A 138 16.93 2.73 -3.29
N ILE A 139 15.99 2.42 -2.42
CA ILE A 139 15.53 3.32 -1.36
C ILE A 139 16.35 2.98 -0.13
N ALA A 140 17.16 3.93 0.34
CA ALA A 140 17.80 3.78 1.64
C ALA A 140 16.71 3.89 2.72
N ASP A 141 16.83 3.06 3.75
CA ASP A 141 16.08 3.30 4.99
C ASP A 141 16.49 4.67 5.51
N ASP A 142 15.52 5.49 5.94
CA ASP A 142 15.83 6.79 6.50
C ASP A 142 16.67 6.60 7.79
N PRO A 143 17.98 6.92 7.77
CA PRO A 143 18.87 6.63 8.90
C PRO A 143 18.63 7.59 10.08
N ASN A 144 17.80 8.62 9.91
CA ASN A 144 17.55 9.65 10.92
C ASN A 144 16.36 9.33 11.84
N HIS A 145 15.51 8.36 11.49
CA HIS A 145 14.34 8.01 12.30
C HIS A 145 14.71 6.92 13.32
N ASN A 146 15.47 7.32 14.34
CA ASN A 146 15.82 6.47 15.47
C ASN A 146 14.80 6.69 16.60
N ILE A 147 13.71 5.90 16.59
CA ILE A 147 12.79 5.60 17.72
C ILE A 147 11.52 6.48 17.89
N ALA A 148 10.32 5.97 17.52
CA ALA A 148 8.98 6.03 18.21
C ALA A 148 7.79 5.74 17.24
N ASN A 149 7.06 4.60 17.27
CA ASN A 149 5.88 4.13 18.07
C ASN A 149 4.55 4.92 17.89
N VAL A 150 3.36 4.31 17.72
CA VAL A 150 2.61 3.56 18.78
C VAL A 150 1.33 2.85 18.25
N GLY A 151 1.10 1.59 18.64
CA GLY A 151 -0.25 1.02 18.72
C GLY A 151 -1.03 1.61 19.92
N VAL A 152 -2.19 2.23 19.72
CA VAL A 152 -2.87 2.98 20.81
C VAL A 152 -3.19 2.08 21.99
N GLN A 153 -2.62 2.38 23.16
CA GLN A 153 -2.97 1.70 24.41
C GLN A 153 -4.37 2.13 24.89
N TRP A 154 -5.39 1.36 24.53
CA TRP A 154 -6.73 1.51 25.10
C TRP A 154 -6.96 0.53 26.27
N ARG A 155 -7.51 1.05 27.38
CA ARG A 155 -7.70 0.30 28.64
C ARG A 155 -9.10 -0.28 28.84
N GLU A 156 -10.01 -0.17 27.87
CA GLU A 156 -11.27 -0.92 27.97
C GLU A 156 -11.04 -2.35 27.52
N GLN A 157 -11.07 -3.26 28.49
CA GLN A 157 -11.09 -4.69 28.24
C GLN A 157 -12.33 -5.00 27.41
N ALA A 158 -12.13 -5.50 26.18
CA ALA A 158 -13.17 -6.29 25.55
C ALA A 158 -13.49 -7.45 26.51
N ASN A 159 -14.75 -7.56 26.95
CA ASN A 159 -15.22 -8.68 27.74
C ASN A 159 -15.15 -9.94 26.87
N ILE A 160 -14.00 -10.61 26.90
CA ILE A 160 -13.78 -11.85 26.17
C ILE A 160 -14.10 -12.98 27.16
N SER A 161 -15.22 -13.66 26.93
CA SER A 161 -15.42 -14.97 27.56
C SER A 161 -14.38 -15.92 26.97
N GLU A 162 -13.45 -16.43 27.78
CA GLU A 162 -12.59 -17.56 27.40
C GLU A 162 -13.48 -18.73 26.98
N ARG A 163 -13.61 -18.96 25.67
CA ARG A 163 -14.13 -20.22 25.16
C ARG A 163 -12.97 -21.11 24.82
N ASN A 164 -12.82 -22.12 25.66
CA ASN A 164 -11.81 -23.14 25.59
C ASN A 164 -12.20 -24.16 24.50
N ASP A 165 -12.02 -23.81 23.22
CA ASP A 165 -12.32 -24.72 22.11
C ASP A 165 -11.03 -25.31 21.54
N LYS A 166 -10.73 -26.54 21.99
CA LYS A 166 -9.82 -27.47 21.32
C LYS A 166 -10.42 -27.87 19.96
N ALA A 167 -9.78 -27.49 18.87
CA ALA A 167 -9.50 -28.33 17.69
C ALA A 167 -8.85 -27.45 16.60
N GLY A 168 -7.54 -27.62 16.42
CA GLY A 168 -6.82 -27.06 15.29
C GLY A 168 -7.40 -27.60 13.98
N SER A 169 -8.08 -26.74 13.25
CA SER A 169 -8.39 -26.97 11.83
C SER A 169 -7.14 -26.61 11.03
N ALA A 170 -6.54 -27.60 10.39
CA ALA A 170 -5.47 -27.36 9.44
C ALA A 170 -6.03 -26.53 8.26
N ASN A 171 -5.37 -25.40 7.95
CA ASN A 171 -5.65 -24.47 6.84
C ASN A 171 -6.74 -23.40 7.07
N VAL A 172 -6.77 -22.75 8.25
CA VAL A 172 -7.52 -21.50 8.42
C VAL A 172 -6.83 -20.37 7.63
N VAL A 173 -7.59 -19.66 6.79
CA VAL A 173 -7.11 -18.46 6.08
C VAL A 173 -7.93 -17.25 6.54
N ALA A 174 -7.27 -16.32 7.20
CA ALA A 174 -7.81 -15.00 7.52
C ALA A 174 -7.77 -14.11 6.28
N ARG A 175 -8.90 -13.50 5.95
CA ARG A 175 -9.09 -12.59 4.82
C ARG A 175 -9.68 -11.25 5.27
N PRO A 176 -8.89 -10.40 5.95
CA PRO A 176 -9.36 -9.08 6.33
C PRO A 176 -9.76 -8.28 5.06
N GLU A 177 -11.00 -7.79 5.01
CA GLU A 177 -11.51 -6.96 3.91
C GLU A 177 -11.30 -5.48 4.24
N LEU A 178 -10.41 -4.80 3.50
CA LEU A 178 -9.99 -3.42 3.77
C LEU A 178 -10.52 -2.42 2.75
N LEU A 179 -10.80 -1.22 3.26
CA LEU A 179 -10.81 0.01 2.47
C LEU A 179 -9.46 0.71 2.64
N ALA A 180 -8.77 0.98 1.54
CA ALA A 180 -7.67 1.93 1.53
C ALA A 180 -8.23 3.34 1.35
N ALA A 181 -7.70 4.30 2.09
CA ALA A 181 -8.00 5.70 1.92
C ALA A 181 -6.72 6.47 1.62
N VAL A 182 -6.83 7.59 0.89
CA VAL A 182 -5.72 8.51 0.66
C VAL A 182 -6.17 9.95 0.89
N ASP A 183 -5.27 10.76 1.41
CA ASP A 183 -5.50 12.21 1.52
C ASP A 183 -5.09 12.97 0.25
N SER A 184 -5.48 14.24 0.23
CA SER A 184 -5.27 15.22 -0.83
C SER A 184 -3.79 15.45 -1.13
N THR A 185 -2.93 15.40 -0.11
CA THR A 185 -1.48 15.59 -0.23
C THR A 185 -0.84 14.39 -0.92
N PHE A 186 -1.20 13.17 -0.55
CA PHE A 186 -0.76 11.98 -1.26
C PHE A 186 -1.32 11.95 -2.69
N ARG A 187 -2.60 12.29 -2.84
CA ARG A 187 -3.28 12.33 -4.15
C ARG A 187 -2.63 13.32 -5.11
N SER A 188 -2.16 14.48 -4.65
CA SER A 188 -1.62 15.54 -5.52
C SER A 188 -0.35 15.14 -6.27
N GLU A 189 0.39 14.15 -5.77
CA GLU A 189 1.61 13.63 -6.41
C GLU A 189 1.32 12.77 -7.66
N PHE A 190 0.06 12.39 -7.89
CA PHE A 190 -0.33 11.56 -9.02
C PHE A 190 -0.96 12.38 -10.14
N LYS A 191 -0.48 12.15 -11.36
CA LYS A 191 -1.03 12.78 -12.59
C LYS A 191 -2.48 12.38 -12.85
N SER A 192 -2.86 11.15 -12.51
CA SER A 192 -4.22 10.65 -12.71
C SER A 192 -4.66 9.67 -11.62
N LEU A 193 -5.97 9.49 -11.47
CA LEU A 193 -6.55 8.49 -10.57
C LEU A 193 -6.09 7.06 -10.92
N LEU A 194 -5.83 6.79 -12.20
CA LEU A 194 -5.32 5.49 -12.62
C LEU A 194 -3.90 5.22 -12.08
N THR A 195 -3.01 6.22 -12.15
CA THR A 195 -1.65 6.08 -11.60
C THR A 195 -1.67 5.90 -10.07
N LEU A 196 -2.55 6.62 -9.38
CA LEU A 196 -2.79 6.42 -7.94
C LEU A 196 -3.30 5.01 -7.65
N LEU A 197 -4.34 4.56 -8.36
CA LEU A 197 -4.95 3.25 -8.16
C LEU A 197 -3.94 2.13 -8.36
N LYS A 198 -3.14 2.18 -9.44
CA LYS A 198 -2.07 1.21 -9.68
C LYS A 198 -1.05 1.19 -8.55
N TYR A 199 -0.64 2.37 -8.08
CA TYR A 199 0.30 2.48 -6.97
C TYR A 199 -0.27 1.87 -5.68
N ILE A 200 -1.53 2.16 -5.34
CA ILE A 200 -2.23 1.57 -4.18
C ILE A 200 -2.35 0.05 -4.30
N ILE A 201 -2.62 -0.47 -5.49
CA ILE A 201 -2.65 -1.92 -5.72
C ILE A 201 -1.27 -2.55 -5.48
N ILE A 202 -0.19 -1.92 -5.98
CA ILE A 202 1.18 -2.43 -5.80
C ILE A 202 1.59 -2.41 -4.32
N ILE A 203 1.35 -1.31 -3.58
CA ILE A 203 1.71 -1.22 -2.15
C ILE A 203 0.92 -2.24 -1.31
N PHE A 204 -0.36 -2.44 -1.61
CA PHE A 204 -1.22 -3.38 -0.89
C PHE A 204 -0.86 -4.84 -1.19
N ASN A 205 -0.55 -5.15 -2.45
CA ASN A 205 -0.04 -6.47 -2.82
C ASN A 205 1.34 -6.73 -2.22
N SER A 206 2.19 -5.70 -2.19
CA SER A 206 3.46 -5.78 -1.49
C SER A 206 3.23 -6.13 -0.02
N ALA A 207 2.32 -5.46 0.70
CA ALA A 207 1.98 -5.82 2.07
C ALA A 207 1.52 -7.29 2.18
N ASN A 208 0.64 -7.76 1.30
CA ASN A 208 0.23 -9.17 1.22
C ASN A 208 1.42 -10.14 1.14
N VAL A 209 2.43 -9.84 0.32
CA VAL A 209 3.64 -10.68 0.21
C VAL A 209 4.39 -10.82 1.54
N ARG A 210 4.31 -9.83 2.44
CA ARG A 210 4.91 -9.90 3.79
C ARG A 210 4.06 -10.77 4.70
N TYR A 211 2.73 -10.69 4.56
CA TYR A 211 1.79 -11.56 5.26
C TYR A 211 1.86 -13.03 4.85
N MET A 212 2.42 -13.37 3.68
CA MET A 212 2.69 -14.77 3.30
C MET A 212 3.65 -15.49 4.27
N THR A 213 4.37 -14.73 5.10
CA THR A 213 5.27 -15.28 6.14
C THR A 213 4.52 -15.72 7.40
N VAL A 214 3.24 -15.35 7.53
CA VAL A 214 2.35 -15.72 8.65
C VAL A 214 1.72 -17.07 8.36
N GLN A 215 1.88 -18.01 9.29
CA GLN A 215 1.32 -19.35 9.19
C GLN A 215 0.41 -19.67 10.37
N ASN A 216 -0.68 -20.39 10.08
CA ASN A 216 -1.66 -20.87 11.07
C ASN A 216 -2.22 -19.73 11.96
N PRO A 217 -3.14 -18.89 11.46
CA PRO A 217 -3.74 -18.94 10.14
C PRO A 217 -2.84 -18.30 9.07
N SER A 218 -3.01 -18.69 7.81
CA SER A 218 -2.49 -17.87 6.70
C SER A 218 -3.29 -16.57 6.62
N VAL A 219 -2.67 -15.47 6.19
CA VAL A 219 -3.34 -14.17 6.06
C VAL A 219 -3.30 -13.71 4.60
N GLN A 220 -4.45 -13.29 4.06
CA GLN A 220 -4.58 -12.71 2.73
C GLN A 220 -5.46 -11.46 2.81
N LEU A 221 -4.83 -10.28 2.80
CA LEU A 221 -5.53 -9.01 2.81
C LEU A 221 -6.31 -8.83 1.51
N LYS A 222 -7.57 -8.41 1.62
CA LYS A 222 -8.44 -8.13 0.48
C LYS A 222 -8.74 -6.64 0.38
N LEU A 223 -8.38 -6.03 -0.75
CA LEU A 223 -8.62 -4.62 -1.02
C LEU A 223 -9.97 -4.46 -1.72
N HIS A 224 -10.98 -4.01 -0.99
CA HIS A 224 -12.36 -3.91 -1.51
C HIS A 224 -12.70 -2.52 -2.04
N ALA A 225 -12.03 -1.48 -1.51
CA ALA A 225 -12.30 -0.12 -1.91
C ALA A 225 -11.07 0.78 -1.81
N LEU A 226 -11.07 1.84 -2.62
CA LEU A 226 -10.21 3.01 -2.49
C LEU A 226 -11.08 4.25 -2.30
N GLU A 227 -10.84 5.02 -1.25
CA GLU A 227 -11.44 6.33 -1.04
C GLU A 227 -10.38 7.43 -1.14
N VAL A 228 -10.56 8.33 -2.11
CA VAL A 228 -9.70 9.50 -2.31
C VAL A 228 -10.43 10.68 -1.70
N PHE A 229 -9.97 11.15 -0.53
CA PHE A 229 -10.59 12.28 0.13
C PHE A 229 -10.27 13.61 -0.58
N ASP A 230 -11.18 14.57 -0.43
CA ASP A 230 -10.90 15.98 -0.73
C ASP A 230 -10.43 16.72 0.53
N GLU A 231 -9.78 17.87 0.32
CA GLU A 231 -9.25 18.70 1.41
C GLU A 231 -10.33 19.05 2.45
N TYR A 232 -11.56 19.30 2.00
CA TYR A 232 -12.68 19.62 2.87
C TYR A 232 -13.01 18.48 3.83
N THR A 233 -13.17 17.25 3.31
CA THR A 233 -13.52 16.09 4.13
C THR A 233 -12.40 15.75 5.12
N GLU A 234 -11.14 15.89 4.70
CA GLU A 234 -9.99 15.66 5.57
C GLU A 234 -9.96 16.57 6.80
N THR A 235 -10.44 17.81 6.70
CA THR A 235 -10.50 18.72 7.86
C THR A 235 -11.38 18.21 9.00
N MET A 236 -12.26 17.25 8.73
CA MET A 236 -13.15 16.65 9.74
C MET A 236 -12.43 15.68 10.67
N PHE A 237 -11.28 15.12 10.25
CA PHE A 237 -10.59 14.07 11.00
C PHE A 237 -9.06 14.15 11.01
N LEU A 238 -8.42 14.91 10.13
CA LEU A 238 -6.98 15.15 10.16
C LEU A 238 -6.67 16.41 10.97
N TYR A 239 -5.78 16.26 11.96
CA TYR A 239 -5.31 17.38 12.76
C TYR A 239 -3.92 17.83 12.30
N ARG A 240 -3.89 18.85 11.43
CA ARG A 240 -2.65 19.44 10.90
C ARG A 240 -2.18 20.58 11.82
N VAL A 241 -0.90 20.56 12.20
CA VAL A 241 -0.30 21.54 13.12
C VAL A 241 1.19 21.67 12.83
N ASP A 242 1.67 22.91 12.71
CA ASP A 242 3.08 23.24 12.44
C ASP A 242 3.68 22.53 11.21
N GLY A 243 2.86 22.26 10.19
CA GLY A 243 3.26 21.52 8.99
C GLY A 243 3.27 20.00 9.14
N TYR A 244 2.92 19.48 10.32
CA TYR A 244 2.83 18.05 10.61
C TYR A 244 1.38 17.59 10.73
N LEU A 245 1.19 16.27 10.64
CA LEU A 245 -0.05 15.59 10.99
C LEU A 245 0.08 15.03 12.41
N ALA A 246 -0.68 15.57 13.37
CA ALA A 246 -0.63 15.08 14.75
C ALA A 246 -1.23 13.67 14.83
N ALA A 247 -0.37 12.66 14.94
CA ALA A 247 -0.72 11.27 14.70
C ALA A 247 -1.82 10.74 15.64
N TYR A 248 -1.63 10.88 16.96
CA TYR A 248 -2.61 10.39 17.95
C TYR A 248 -3.98 11.03 17.81
N ARG A 249 -4.00 12.36 17.68
CA ARG A 249 -5.25 13.11 17.58
C ARG A 249 -5.97 12.75 16.28
N SER A 250 -5.24 12.71 15.17
CA SER A 250 -5.79 12.34 13.86
C SER A 250 -6.34 10.92 13.84
N LEU A 251 -5.64 9.95 14.44
CA LEU A 251 -6.13 8.57 14.52
C LEU A 251 -7.44 8.48 15.33
N GLN A 252 -7.54 9.19 16.45
CA GLN A 252 -8.75 9.21 17.28
C GLN A 252 -9.93 9.86 16.54
N THR A 253 -9.72 11.00 15.89
CA THR A 253 -10.79 11.66 15.13
C THR A 253 -11.13 10.89 13.85
N PHE A 254 -10.18 10.19 13.23
CA PHE A 254 -10.42 9.31 12.10
C PHE A 254 -11.25 8.08 12.50
N ARG A 255 -10.96 7.47 13.65
CA ARG A 255 -11.80 6.42 14.24
C ARG A 255 -13.25 6.89 14.43
N ASP A 256 -13.41 8.09 14.99
CA ASP A 256 -14.73 8.65 15.28
C ASP A 256 -15.48 8.97 13.98
N TYR A 257 -14.79 9.55 12.99
CA TYR A 257 -15.33 9.78 11.66
C TYR A 257 -15.78 8.49 10.99
N VAL A 258 -14.94 7.45 10.98
CA VAL A 258 -15.26 6.13 10.41
C VAL A 258 -16.44 5.49 11.14
N SER A 259 -16.49 5.58 12.47
CA SER A 259 -17.58 5.03 13.29
C SER A 259 -18.91 5.75 13.08
N GLN A 260 -18.90 7.08 12.98
CA GLN A 260 -20.10 7.89 12.72
C GLN A 260 -20.65 7.68 11.30
N ASN A 261 -19.78 7.30 10.37
CA ASN A 261 -20.13 7.01 8.99
C ASN A 261 -20.26 5.50 8.72
N ALA A 262 -20.92 4.76 9.62
CA ALA A 262 -21.09 3.31 9.51
C ALA A 262 -21.73 2.86 8.17
N HIS A 263 -22.59 3.67 7.57
CA HIS A 263 -23.16 3.40 6.24
C HIS A 263 -22.10 3.37 5.11
N LYS A 264 -20.97 4.04 5.29
CA LYS A 264 -19.83 4.04 4.36
C LYS A 264 -18.82 2.95 4.67
N TYR A 265 -18.56 2.71 5.94
CA TYR A 265 -17.40 1.91 6.38
C TYR A 265 -17.76 0.60 7.07
N GLY A 266 -19.03 0.35 7.38
CA GLY A 266 -19.49 -0.76 8.21
C GLY A 266 -19.08 -2.14 7.68
N GLU A 267 -19.15 -2.30 6.35
CA GLU A 267 -18.86 -3.56 5.64
C GLU A 267 -17.37 -3.95 5.64
N PHE A 268 -16.44 -3.02 5.88
CA PHE A 268 -15.00 -3.33 5.89
C PHE A 268 -14.54 -3.76 7.27
N ASP A 269 -13.64 -4.73 7.34
CA ASP A 269 -13.03 -5.20 8.59
C ASP A 269 -12.04 -4.17 9.14
N ALA A 270 -11.41 -3.40 8.25
CA ALA A 270 -10.49 -2.32 8.59
C ALA A 270 -10.45 -1.21 7.52
N VAL A 271 -10.05 -0.02 7.94
CA VAL A 271 -9.79 1.15 7.07
C VAL A 271 -8.36 1.63 7.31
N TYR A 272 -7.57 1.74 6.24
CA TYR A 272 -6.19 2.20 6.33
C TYR A 272 -5.98 3.46 5.50
N LEU A 273 -5.54 4.56 6.13
CA LEU A 273 -5.24 5.82 5.46
C LEU A 273 -3.75 5.92 5.11
N VAL A 274 -3.45 6.09 3.83
CA VAL A 274 -2.12 6.48 3.34
C VAL A 274 -2.06 8.01 3.28
N THR A 275 -1.05 8.59 3.93
CA THR A 275 -0.84 10.04 3.94
C THR A 275 0.48 10.42 3.26
N GLY A 276 0.47 11.54 2.55
CA GLY A 276 1.68 12.18 2.04
C GLY A 276 2.26 13.22 3.00
N LEU A 277 1.64 13.40 4.18
CA LEU A 277 2.06 14.34 5.21
C LEU A 277 3.01 13.66 6.18
N ASN A 278 3.98 14.42 6.72
CA ASN A 278 4.80 13.97 7.83
C ASN A 278 3.97 13.95 9.11
N MET A 279 3.85 12.77 9.71
CA MET A 279 3.23 12.49 10.97
C MET A 279 4.17 12.89 12.12
N ALA A 280 3.57 13.37 13.21
CA ALA A 280 4.32 13.75 14.39
C ALA A 280 3.53 13.48 15.68
N SER A 281 4.25 13.26 16.76
CA SER A 281 3.71 13.17 18.12
C SER A 281 4.26 14.29 18.98
N TYR A 282 3.42 14.88 19.83
CA TYR A 282 3.86 15.93 20.74
C TYR A 282 4.39 15.31 22.03
N ASN A 283 5.64 15.59 22.39
CA ASN A 283 6.29 15.01 23.58
C ASN A 283 6.29 15.94 24.81
N GLY A 284 5.57 17.06 24.77
CA GLY A 284 5.56 18.08 25.83
C GLY A 284 6.58 19.21 25.63
N TYR A 285 7.60 19.00 24.81
CA TYR A 285 8.67 19.99 24.52
C TYR A 285 8.74 20.38 23.04
N GLY A 286 8.20 19.55 22.14
CA GLY A 286 8.13 19.80 20.71
C GLY A 286 7.45 18.66 19.96
N TRP A 287 7.41 18.79 18.64
CA TRP A 287 6.95 17.74 17.73
C TRP A 287 8.09 16.74 17.48
N ASN A 288 7.86 15.48 17.81
CA ASN A 288 8.68 14.35 17.40
C ASN A 288 8.13 13.77 16.09
N VAL A 289 8.95 13.76 15.04
CA VAL A 289 8.64 13.27 13.68
C VAL A 289 9.03 11.81 13.44
N ASP A 290 9.45 11.09 14.47
CA ASP A 290 9.84 9.68 14.38
C ASP A 290 8.65 8.73 14.10
N ILE A 291 7.41 9.22 14.28
CA ILE A 291 6.19 8.45 14.05
C ILE A 291 5.77 8.54 12.58
N GLN A 292 5.79 7.40 11.89
CA GLN A 292 5.42 7.30 10.48
C GLN A 292 4.14 6.49 10.25
N GLY A 293 3.60 5.89 11.31
CA GLY A 293 2.40 5.07 11.29
C GLY A 293 1.79 4.97 12.68
N ILE A 294 0.47 4.76 12.73
CA ILE A 294 -0.27 4.57 13.98
C ILE A 294 -1.57 3.79 13.72
N ALA A 295 -1.88 2.82 14.57
CA ALA A 295 -3.11 2.04 14.51
C ALA A 295 -3.57 1.57 15.90
N PHE A 296 -4.80 1.06 15.99
CA PHE A 296 -5.27 0.39 17.21
C PHE A 296 -4.87 -1.08 17.21
N VAL A 297 -4.41 -1.59 18.35
CA VAL A 297 -4.10 -3.02 18.49
C VAL A 297 -5.39 -3.82 18.63
N ALA A 298 -5.51 -4.90 17.84
CA ALA A 298 -6.72 -5.73 17.73
C ALA A 298 -7.97 -4.91 17.34
N GLY A 299 -7.79 -3.82 16.60
CA GLY A 299 -8.86 -2.90 16.24
C GLY A 299 -9.77 -3.38 15.11
N ALA A 300 -9.31 -4.28 14.24
CA ALA A 300 -10.13 -4.80 13.15
C ALA A 300 -11.42 -5.47 13.69
N CYS A 301 -12.49 -5.45 12.90
CA CYS A 301 -13.83 -5.90 13.30
C CYS A 301 -14.56 -5.02 14.35
N SER A 302 -14.00 -3.88 14.76
CA SER A 302 -14.57 -3.05 15.85
C SER A 302 -14.73 -1.58 15.45
N HIS A 303 -15.15 -0.74 16.40
CA HIS A 303 -15.14 0.72 16.22
C HIS A 303 -13.72 1.30 16.09
N GLN A 304 -12.69 0.54 16.48
CA GLN A 304 -11.28 0.92 16.43
C GLN A 304 -10.56 0.42 15.16
N LYS A 305 -11.31 0.09 14.11
CA LYS A 305 -10.80 -0.56 12.89
C LYS A 305 -10.00 0.34 11.94
N VAL A 306 -9.29 1.33 12.47
CA VAL A 306 -8.56 2.32 11.69
C VAL A 306 -7.05 2.27 11.96
N GLY A 307 -6.28 2.44 10.89
CA GLY A 307 -4.85 2.71 10.94
C GLY A 307 -4.49 3.78 9.92
N MET A 308 -3.34 4.44 10.09
CA MET A 308 -2.82 5.42 9.14
C MET A 308 -1.31 5.37 9.11
N GLY A 309 -0.72 5.71 7.97
CA GLY A 309 0.73 5.78 7.85
C GLY A 309 1.20 6.50 6.59
N GLU A 310 2.43 6.96 6.65
CA GLU A 310 3.09 7.72 5.61
C GLU A 310 3.45 6.86 4.41
N ASP A 311 3.42 7.48 3.23
CA ASP A 311 4.19 6.99 2.09
C ASP A 311 4.66 8.15 1.22
N VAL A 312 5.80 7.93 0.56
CA VAL A 312 6.39 8.87 -0.38
C VAL A 312 6.27 8.28 -1.78
N VAL A 313 5.54 8.98 -2.65
CA VAL A 313 5.21 8.47 -3.99
C VAL A 313 6.47 8.13 -4.78
N GLY A 314 6.45 6.93 -5.37
CA GLY A 314 7.56 6.39 -6.14
C GLY A 314 8.67 5.75 -5.29
N THR A 315 8.50 5.66 -3.97
CA THR A 315 9.45 4.93 -3.10
C THR A 315 8.88 3.61 -2.58
N PHE A 316 7.55 3.50 -2.47
CA PHE A 316 6.88 2.41 -1.78
C PHE A 316 7.43 2.19 -0.36
N PHE A 317 7.79 3.28 0.32
CA PHE A 317 8.27 3.26 1.70
C PHE A 317 7.18 2.78 2.67
N GLY A 318 5.93 3.20 2.41
CA GLY A 318 4.75 2.83 3.18
C GLY A 318 4.41 1.35 3.15
N VAL A 319 5.05 0.50 2.32
CA VAL A 319 4.82 -0.97 2.32
C VAL A 319 5.07 -1.54 3.71
N ARG A 320 6.19 -1.17 4.33
CA ARG A 320 6.57 -1.69 5.64
C ARG A 320 5.66 -1.14 6.73
N ILE A 321 5.39 0.16 6.68
CA ILE A 321 4.50 0.86 7.63
C ILE A 321 3.10 0.25 7.56
N MET A 322 2.49 0.17 6.39
CA MET A 322 1.17 -0.43 6.20
C MET A 322 1.13 -1.89 6.71
N SER A 323 2.17 -2.67 6.43
CA SER A 323 2.25 -4.05 6.94
C SER A 323 2.28 -4.09 8.47
N HIS A 324 3.03 -3.18 9.10
CA HIS A 324 3.15 -3.03 10.55
C HIS A 324 1.82 -2.60 11.18
N GLU A 325 1.19 -1.55 10.67
CA GLU A 325 -0.05 -1.01 11.21
C GLU A 325 -1.25 -1.95 11.03
N ILE A 326 -1.33 -2.67 9.90
CA ILE A 326 -2.30 -3.75 9.75
C ILE A 326 -2.00 -4.89 10.75
N GLY A 327 -0.72 -5.12 11.09
CA GLY A 327 -0.31 -6.11 12.09
C GLY A 327 -0.84 -5.76 13.47
N HIS A 328 -0.79 -4.48 13.85
CA HIS A 328 -1.47 -3.96 15.02
C HIS A 328 -2.98 -4.23 14.96
N LEU A 329 -3.66 -3.88 13.86
CA LEU A 329 -5.10 -4.13 13.71
C LEU A 329 -5.49 -5.60 13.88
N LEU A 330 -4.59 -6.53 13.52
CA LEU A 330 -4.75 -7.98 13.68
C LEU A 330 -4.23 -8.53 15.02
N GLY A 331 -3.89 -7.66 15.96
CA GLY A 331 -3.61 -8.01 17.36
C GLY A 331 -2.15 -8.09 17.75
N CYS A 332 -1.20 -7.75 16.88
CA CYS A 332 0.22 -7.78 17.24
C CYS A 332 0.63 -6.52 17.99
N PRO A 333 1.04 -6.58 19.27
CA PRO A 333 1.87 -5.53 19.85
C PRO A 333 3.28 -5.59 19.25
N HIS A 334 4.09 -4.59 19.55
CA HIS A 334 5.50 -4.60 19.20
C HIS A 334 6.25 -5.81 19.78
N ASP A 335 7.27 -6.27 19.06
CA ASP A 335 8.20 -7.29 19.54
C ASP A 335 8.91 -6.82 20.83
N GLY A 336 8.80 -7.58 21.91
CA GLY A 336 9.32 -7.22 23.24
C GLY A 336 8.32 -6.49 24.12
N ASP A 337 7.09 -6.26 23.67
CA ASP A 337 6.04 -5.55 24.39
C ASP A 337 4.76 -6.40 24.56
N SER A 338 3.76 -5.86 25.27
CA SER A 338 2.45 -6.46 25.47
C SER A 338 1.33 -5.42 25.42
N PHE A 339 0.15 -5.86 24.97
CA PHE A 339 -1.06 -5.05 24.97
C PHE A 339 -2.27 -5.88 25.40
N GLY A 340 -2.78 -5.61 26.60
CA GLY A 340 -3.90 -6.37 27.17
C GLY A 340 -3.58 -7.86 27.24
N GLN A 341 -4.33 -8.67 26.50
CA GLN A 341 -4.13 -10.12 26.40
C GLN A 341 -3.16 -10.57 25.30
N TYR A 342 -2.70 -9.63 24.46
CA TYR A 342 -1.76 -9.90 23.36
C TYR A 342 -0.34 -9.61 23.84
N SER A 343 0.59 -10.50 23.54
CA SER A 343 1.95 -10.40 24.08
C SER A 343 3.00 -10.85 23.07
N SER A 344 4.05 -10.05 22.94
CA SER A 344 5.23 -10.34 22.12
C SER A 344 6.53 -10.24 22.93
N VAL A 345 6.45 -10.30 24.27
CA VAL A 345 7.62 -10.17 25.17
C VAL A 345 8.72 -11.20 24.93
N TYR A 346 8.37 -12.36 24.33
CA TYR A 346 9.32 -13.43 24.00
C TYR A 346 9.96 -13.30 22.62
N CYS A 347 9.58 -12.29 21.83
CA CYS A 347 10.21 -11.96 20.56
C CYS A 347 11.01 -10.68 20.75
N PRO A 348 12.35 -10.75 20.94
CA PRO A 348 13.14 -9.57 21.25
C PRO A 348 13.14 -8.55 20.13
N TRP A 349 12.95 -7.28 20.48
CA TRP A 349 13.00 -6.12 19.57
C TRP A 349 14.19 -6.15 18.59
N HIS A 350 15.37 -6.56 19.06
CA HIS A 350 16.60 -6.54 18.28
C HIS A 350 16.65 -7.58 17.15
N GLN A 351 15.72 -8.55 17.10
CA GLN A 351 15.65 -9.52 16.00
C GLN A 351 15.18 -8.92 14.68
N GLY A 352 14.60 -7.71 14.72
CA GLY A 352 14.36 -6.92 13.53
C GLY A 352 13.18 -7.39 12.67
N PHE A 353 12.17 -8.05 13.25
CA PHE A 353 10.94 -8.40 12.52
C PHE A 353 10.08 -7.17 12.25
N ILE A 354 9.03 -7.29 11.41
CA ILE A 354 8.13 -6.19 11.02
C ILE A 354 7.60 -5.43 12.23
N MET A 355 7.30 -6.10 13.35
CA MET A 355 6.78 -5.48 14.57
C MET A 355 7.85 -4.79 15.45
N SER A 356 9.10 -4.72 14.96
CA SER A 356 10.14 -3.79 15.41
C SER A 356 10.31 -2.66 14.38
N TYR A 357 11.32 -1.78 14.53
CA TYR A 357 11.71 -0.83 13.47
C TYR A 357 13.10 -1.07 12.89
N LYS A 358 13.74 -2.18 13.26
CA LYS A 358 15.08 -2.49 12.76
C LYS A 358 14.96 -3.06 11.35
N VAL A 359 15.56 -2.35 10.39
CA VAL A 359 15.68 -2.79 8.99
C VAL A 359 17.11 -3.26 8.73
N GLU A 360 17.53 -4.30 9.45
CA GLU A 360 18.93 -4.76 9.40
C GLU A 360 19.13 -5.93 8.44
N ASN A 361 18.11 -6.77 8.26
CA ASN A 361 18.18 -7.99 7.46
C ASN A 361 16.79 -8.41 6.97
N SER A 362 16.69 -9.59 6.33
CA SER A 362 15.43 -10.09 5.76
C SER A 362 14.27 -10.24 6.75
N ASN A 363 14.53 -10.28 8.07
CA ASN A 363 13.50 -10.30 9.10
C ASN A 363 12.61 -9.06 9.05
N SER A 364 13.14 -7.91 8.62
CA SER A 364 12.39 -6.64 8.55
C SER A 364 11.18 -6.68 7.62
N MET A 365 11.05 -7.77 6.85
CA MET A 365 9.97 -8.05 5.92
C MET A 365 9.12 -9.27 6.33
N LYS A 366 9.31 -9.78 7.55
CA LYS A 366 8.62 -10.97 8.09
C LYS A 366 8.02 -10.67 9.45
N PHE A 367 6.99 -11.42 9.83
CA PHE A 367 6.41 -11.34 11.17
C PHE A 367 7.06 -12.35 12.13
N SER A 368 7.34 -11.91 13.36
CA SER A 368 7.87 -12.77 14.42
C SER A 368 6.87 -13.87 14.79
N SER A 369 7.32 -14.95 15.41
CA SER A 369 6.43 -16.02 15.89
C SER A 369 5.39 -15.50 16.88
N CYS A 370 5.74 -14.50 17.71
CA CYS A 370 4.81 -13.89 18.65
C CYS A 370 3.68 -13.14 17.93
N CYS A 371 3.99 -12.38 16.89
CA CYS A 371 2.94 -11.74 16.11
C CYS A 371 2.03 -12.78 15.43
N GLN A 372 2.60 -13.87 14.88
CA GLN A 372 1.80 -14.96 14.31
C GLN A 372 0.85 -15.60 15.34
N ASP A 373 1.32 -15.82 16.57
CA ASP A 373 0.50 -16.33 17.67
C ASP A 373 -0.59 -15.34 18.10
N ASN A 374 -0.28 -14.03 18.11
CA ASN A 374 -1.26 -12.99 18.41
C ASN A 374 -2.33 -12.88 17.32
N ILE A 375 -1.97 -13.00 16.03
CA ILE A 375 -2.93 -13.08 14.92
C ILE A 375 -3.84 -14.29 15.09
N ARG A 376 -3.29 -15.45 15.45
CA ARG A 376 -4.11 -16.64 15.74
C ARG A 376 -5.12 -16.37 16.85
N ARG A 377 -4.66 -15.82 17.98
CA ARG A 377 -5.52 -15.47 19.12
C ARG A 377 -6.59 -14.44 18.73
N PHE A 378 -6.24 -13.43 17.95
CA PHE A 378 -7.17 -12.42 17.45
C PHE A 378 -8.27 -13.07 16.61
N VAL A 379 -7.89 -13.85 15.60
CA VAL A 379 -8.80 -14.55 14.68
C VAL A 379 -9.73 -15.52 15.42
N GLU A 380 -9.24 -16.20 16.46
CA GLU A 380 -10.02 -17.13 17.28
C GLU A 380 -10.97 -16.42 18.28
N SER A 381 -10.77 -15.12 18.54
CA SER A 381 -11.53 -14.35 19.53
C SER A 381 -12.32 -13.19 18.91
N THR A 382 -11.85 -11.95 19.07
CA THR A 382 -12.54 -10.73 18.63
C THR A 382 -12.47 -10.52 17.12
N GLY A 383 -11.54 -11.18 16.44
CA GLY A 383 -11.22 -11.03 15.02
C GLY A 383 -11.98 -11.96 14.08
N ARG A 384 -12.99 -12.71 14.54
CA ARG A 384 -13.69 -13.71 13.70
C ARG A 384 -14.35 -13.13 12.43
N CYS A 385 -14.51 -11.81 12.31
CA CYS A 385 -15.05 -11.20 11.09
C CYS A 385 -14.18 -11.49 9.87
N VAL A 386 -12.84 -11.50 10.05
CA VAL A 386 -11.88 -11.70 8.94
C VAL A 386 -11.90 -13.12 8.37
N LEU A 387 -12.64 -14.05 8.98
CA LEU A 387 -12.85 -15.40 8.45
C LEU A 387 -14.07 -15.48 7.52
N LYS A 388 -14.93 -14.46 7.55
CA LYS A 388 -16.10 -14.38 6.70
C LYS A 388 -15.69 -13.77 5.38
N LEU A 389 -16.13 -14.37 4.28
CA LEU A 389 -16.15 -13.67 3.01
C LEU A 389 -17.41 -12.81 3.01
N GLY A 390 -17.27 -11.52 2.72
CA GLY A 390 -18.41 -10.65 2.45
C GLY A 390 -19.29 -11.27 1.36
N PRO A 391 -20.60 -10.96 1.33
CA PRO A 391 -21.43 -11.37 0.21
C PRO A 391 -20.80 -10.75 -1.05
N ASN A 392 -20.25 -11.58 -1.94
CA ASN A 392 -19.84 -11.16 -3.28
C ASN A 392 -21.01 -10.37 -3.86
N GLY A 393 -20.89 -9.04 -3.87
CA GLY A 393 -21.99 -8.14 -4.14
C GLY A 393 -22.65 -8.59 -5.43
N ARG A 394 -23.95 -8.89 -5.36
CA ARG A 394 -24.81 -9.18 -6.52
C ARG A 394 -25.01 -7.90 -7.34
N ILE A 395 -23.93 -7.27 -7.77
CA ILE A 395 -23.95 -6.15 -8.69
C ILE A 395 -23.87 -6.78 -10.08
N SER A 396 -24.94 -6.58 -10.86
CA SER A 396 -25.01 -7.07 -12.25
C SER A 396 -23.76 -6.63 -13.02
N LYS A 397 -23.27 -7.49 -13.92
CA LYS A 397 -22.14 -7.17 -14.80
C LYS A 397 -22.37 -5.90 -15.63
N ASP A 398 -23.61 -5.48 -15.76
CA ASP A 398 -24.04 -4.30 -16.51
C ASP A 398 -23.82 -2.97 -15.76
N ASN A 399 -23.59 -3.02 -14.44
CA ASN A 399 -23.34 -1.82 -13.61
C ASN A 399 -21.84 -1.51 -13.42
N TYR A 400 -20.93 -2.35 -13.91
CA TYR A 400 -19.50 -2.05 -13.89
C TYR A 400 -19.17 -1.05 -14.99
N THR A 401 -18.37 -0.04 -14.65
CA THR A 401 -17.71 0.74 -15.69
C THR A 401 -16.62 -0.14 -16.27
N LYS A 402 -16.87 -0.76 -17.43
CA LYS A 402 -15.91 -1.57 -18.19
C LYS A 402 -14.85 -0.69 -18.86
N VAL A 403 -14.27 0.26 -18.13
CA VAL A 403 -13.16 1.04 -18.65
C VAL A 403 -11.92 0.18 -18.48
N LEU A 404 -11.47 -0.42 -19.57
CA LEU A 404 -10.22 -1.17 -19.59
C LEU A 404 -9.06 -0.20 -19.26
N PRO A 405 -7.97 -0.66 -18.63
CA PRO A 405 -6.79 0.18 -18.40
C PRO A 405 -6.30 0.86 -19.69
N GLY A 406 -6.46 0.21 -20.85
CA GLY A 406 -6.18 0.78 -22.17
C GLY A 406 -7.14 1.87 -22.66
N GLU A 407 -8.39 1.90 -22.18
CA GLU A 407 -9.38 2.95 -22.52
C GLU A 407 -9.14 4.26 -21.76
N TYR A 408 -8.50 4.20 -20.58
CA TYR A 408 -7.95 5.39 -19.92
C TYR A 408 -6.81 6.01 -20.74
N ILE A 409 -5.92 5.18 -21.28
CA ILE A 409 -4.77 5.61 -22.09
C ILE A 409 -5.23 6.25 -23.41
N THR A 410 -6.26 5.71 -24.07
CA THR A 410 -6.79 6.30 -25.32
C THR A 410 -7.54 7.60 -25.10
N LYS A 411 -8.26 7.77 -23.98
CA LYS A 411 -8.87 9.07 -23.63
C LYS A 411 -7.82 10.15 -23.31
N GLU A 412 -6.70 9.80 -22.68
CA GLU A 412 -5.58 10.72 -22.45
C GLU A 412 -4.91 11.17 -23.76
N LYS A 413 -4.72 10.25 -24.72
CA LYS A 413 -4.20 10.60 -26.06
C LYS A 413 -5.10 11.60 -26.80
N ASN A 414 -6.42 11.45 -26.65
CA ASN A 414 -7.37 12.36 -27.28
C ASN A 414 -7.37 13.74 -26.59
N MET A 415 -7.22 13.84 -25.27
CA MET A 415 -7.12 15.14 -24.59
C MET A 415 -5.79 15.88 -24.85
N GLN A 416 -4.67 15.17 -25.06
CA GLN A 416 -3.42 15.80 -25.52
C GLN A 416 -3.45 16.21 -26.99
N GLY A 417 -4.25 15.53 -27.84
CA GLY A 417 -4.47 15.93 -29.23
C GLY A 417 -5.33 17.19 -29.40
N TYR A 418 -6.16 17.54 -28.42
CA TYR A 418 -7.00 18.74 -28.47
C TYR A 418 -6.29 20.03 -27.99
N ILE A 419 -5.19 19.91 -27.24
CA ILE A 419 -4.42 21.09 -26.77
C ILE A 419 -3.37 21.54 -27.81
N SER A 420 -3.02 20.71 -28.80
CA SER A 420 -2.05 21.05 -29.86
C SER A 420 -2.69 21.47 -31.19
N GLY A 421 -3.98 21.86 -31.21
CA GLY A 421 -4.75 22.04 -32.45
C GLY A 421 -5.42 23.41 -32.67
N SER A 422 -5.19 24.42 -31.83
CA SER A 422 -5.88 25.71 -31.95
C SER A 422 -4.94 26.92 -31.79
N GLU A 423 -3.86 26.97 -32.55
CA GLU A 423 -3.19 28.24 -32.90
C GLU A 423 -2.75 28.17 -34.36
N GLY A 424 -3.37 28.99 -35.21
CA GLY A 424 -2.93 29.19 -36.59
C GLY A 424 -4.06 29.23 -37.60
N ASN A 425 -4.75 30.38 -37.69
CA ASN A 425 -5.06 31.08 -38.95
C ASN A 425 -6.10 32.19 -38.71
N VAL A 426 -5.64 33.42 -38.55
CA VAL A 426 -6.35 34.59 -39.04
C VAL A 426 -5.30 35.50 -39.70
N SER A 427 -5.35 35.54 -41.02
CA SER A 427 -4.76 36.58 -41.87
C SER A 427 -5.58 37.86 -41.79
#